data_AF-A0ABD5IPM9-F1
#
_entry.id   AF-A0ABD5IPM9-F1
#
_cell.length_a   1.000
_cell.length_b   1.000
_cell.length_c   1.000
_cell.angle_alpha   90.00
_cell.angle_beta   90.00
_cell.angle_gamma   90.00
#
_symmetry.space_group_name_H-M   'P 1'
#
loop_
_entity.id
_entity.type
_entity.pdbx_description
1 polymer ?
#
loop_
_entity_poly.entity_id
_entity_poly.type
_entity_poly.pdbx_seq_one_letter_code
_entity_poly.pdbx_strand_id
1 'polypeptide(L)' 'TLWSASNAVSAFIKATNEAYDVEETRSFFAQKGIAILLTLFMLVAVIIALVLPIFGGTIIDMISSFMNLPSQTEIIFQ' A
#
# COMPACT_ATOMS: atom_id res chain seq x y z
N THR A 1 -5.73 -15.60 8.27
CA THR A 1 -5.70 -15.19 6.85
C THR A 1 -4.42 -14.45 6.48
N LEU A 2 -3.90 -13.51 7.30
CA LEU A 2 -2.62 -12.81 7.06
C LEU A 2 -1.44 -13.78 6.83
N TRP A 3 -1.38 -14.88 7.59
CA TRP A 3 -0.39 -15.94 7.39
C TRP A 3 -0.40 -16.48 5.95
N SER A 4 -1.58 -16.86 5.45
CA SER A 4 -1.77 -17.37 4.10
C SER A 4 -1.42 -16.33 3.03
N ALA A 5 -1.83 -15.08 3.21
CA ALA A 5 -1.49 -13.98 2.28
C ALA A 5 0.03 -13.72 2.24
N SER A 6 0.70 -13.69 3.40
CA SER A 6 2.16 -13.54 3.45
C SER A 6 2.92 -14.71 2.84
N ASN A 7 2.34 -15.93 2.84
CA ASN A 7 2.91 -17.07 2.13
C ASN A 7 2.81 -16.90 0.61
N ALA A 8 1.70 -16.36 0.10
CA ALA A 8 1.56 -16.03 -1.31
C ALA A 8 2.60 -14.98 -1.75
N VAL A 9 2.80 -13.91 -0.96
CA VAL A 9 3.85 -12.91 -1.21
C VAL A 9 5.26 -13.55 -1.16
N SER A 10 5.49 -14.49 -0.24
CA SER A 10 6.76 -15.21 -0.17
C SER A 10 7.03 -16.05 -1.42
N ALA A 11 6.00 -16.72 -1.95
CA ALA A 11 6.10 -17.47 -3.20
C ALA A 11 6.31 -16.55 -4.41
N PHE A 12 5.65 -15.39 -4.42
CA PHE A 12 5.84 -14.37 -5.46
C PHE A 12 7.28 -13.83 -5.48
N ILE A 13 7.86 -13.52 -4.31
CA ILE A 13 9.27 -13.11 -4.18
C ILE A 13 10.19 -14.19 -4.78
N LYS A 14 9.97 -15.46 -4.42
CA LYS A 14 10.77 -16.58 -4.95
C LYS A 14 10.67 -16.73 -6.46
N ALA A 15 9.44 -16.70 -7.00
CA ALA A 15 9.22 -16.78 -8.45
C ALA A 15 9.86 -15.60 -9.20
N THR A 16 9.84 -14.40 -8.60
CA THR A 16 10.48 -13.22 -9.18
C THR A 16 12.00 -13.35 -9.16
N ASN A 17 12.57 -13.75 -8.02
CA ASN A 17 14.01 -13.99 -7.91
C ASN A 17 14.47 -15.01 -8.96
N GLU A 18 13.75 -16.12 -9.11
CA GLU A 18 14.05 -17.15 -10.12
C GLU A 18 13.96 -16.59 -11.56
N ALA A 19 12.90 -15.83 -11.87
CA ALA A 19 12.70 -15.26 -13.20
C ALA A 19 13.80 -14.27 -13.61
N TYR A 20 14.45 -13.64 -12.62
CA TYR A 20 15.55 -12.71 -12.81
C TYR A 20 16.93 -13.31 -12.45
N ASP A 21 17.01 -14.62 -12.22
CA ASP A 21 18.23 -15.35 -11.86
C ASP A 21 18.99 -14.73 -10.66
N VAL A 22 18.22 -14.26 -9.66
CA VAL A 22 18.73 -13.63 -8.44
C VAL A 22 18.76 -14.67 -7.31
N GLU A 23 19.95 -15.02 -6.84
CA GLU A 23 20.10 -15.90 -5.69
C GLU A 23 19.61 -15.23 -4.38
N GLU A 24 18.79 -15.97 -3.62
CA GLU A 24 18.29 -15.51 -2.33
C GLU A 24 19.35 -15.70 -1.24
N THR A 25 20.03 -14.61 -0.89
CA THR A 25 21.07 -14.59 0.16
C THR A 25 20.54 -14.27 1.55
N ARG A 26 19.28 -13.81 1.65
CA ARG A 26 18.68 -13.38 2.92
C ARG A 26 18.21 -14.59 3.74
N SER A 27 18.28 -14.46 5.06
CA SER A 27 17.76 -15.49 5.96
C SER A 27 16.24 -15.66 5.80
N PHE A 28 15.75 -16.85 6.13
CA PHE A 28 14.30 -17.15 6.11
C PHE A 28 13.48 -16.12 6.89
N PHE A 29 13.96 -15.68 8.06
CA PHE A 29 13.25 -14.70 8.89
C PHE A 29 13.21 -13.31 8.25
N ALA A 30 14.30 -12.86 7.62
CA ALA A 30 14.33 -11.59 6.91
C ALA A 30 13.38 -11.61 5.70
N GLN A 31 13.43 -12.68 4.90
CA GLN A 31 12.55 -12.87 3.75
C GLN A 31 11.08 -12.94 4.17
N LYS A 32 10.77 -13.65 5.26
CA LYS A 32 9.43 -13.75 5.81
C LYS A 32 8.94 -12.41 6.39
N GLY A 33 9.80 -11.66 7.06
CA GLY A 33 9.51 -10.32 7.57
C GLY A 33 9.14 -9.36 6.44
N ILE A 34 9.91 -9.34 5.35
CA ILE A 34 9.60 -8.55 4.16
C ILE A 34 8.23 -8.95 3.58
N ALA A 35 7.95 -10.25 3.46
CA ALA A 35 6.68 -10.72 2.92
C ALA A 35 5.48 -10.27 3.78
N ILE A 36 5.59 -10.31 5.12
CA ILE A 36 4.54 -9.84 6.03
C ILE A 36 4.36 -8.32 5.89
N LEU A 37 5.45 -7.55 5.88
CA LEU A 37 5.39 -6.09 5.72
C LEU A 37 4.73 -5.70 4.39
N LEU A 38 5.14 -6.32 3.28
CA LEU A 38 4.53 -6.07 1.97
C LEU A 38 3.04 -6.44 1.94
N THR A 39 2.64 -7.52 2.62
CA THR A 39 1.23 -7.90 2.73
C THR A 39 0.43 -6.84 3.48
N LEU A 40 0.97 -6.29 4.57
CA LEU A 40 0.32 -5.21 5.32
C LEU A 40 0.24 -3.91 4.50
N PHE A 41 1.29 -3.55 3.78
CA PHE A 41 1.27 -2.41 2.87
C PHE A 41 0.23 -2.58 1.76
N MET A 42 0.13 -3.78 1.18
CA MET A 42 -0.89 -4.08 0.18
C MET A 42 -2.30 -3.93 0.75
N LEU A 43 -2.53 -4.40 1.99
CA LEU A 43 -3.81 -4.22 2.67
C LEU A 43 -4.14 -2.73 2.86
N VAL A 44 -3.18 -1.92 3.33
CA VAL A 44 -3.37 -0.48 3.48
C VAL A 44 -3.63 0.19 2.12
N ALA A 45 -2.87 -0.18 1.08
CA ALA A 45 -3.06 0.35 -0.27
C ALA A 45 -4.45 0.02 -0.82
N VAL A 46 -4.96 -1.20 -0.59
CA VAL A 46 -6.34 -1.57 -0.98
C VAL A 46 -7.37 -0.73 -0.22
N ILE A 47 -7.20 -0.53 1.09
CA ILE A 47 -8.09 0.33 1.87
C ILE A 47 -8.08 1.76 1.31
N ILE A 48 -6.90 2.33 1.06
CA ILE A 48 -6.76 3.67 0.48
C ILE A 48 -7.42 3.75 -0.89
N ALA A 49 -7.20 2.75 -1.76
CA ALA A 49 -7.77 2.70 -3.10
C ALA A 49 -9.31 2.65 -3.09
N LEU A 50 -9.91 2.06 -2.05
CA LEU A 50 -11.36 2.02 -1.87
C LEU A 50 -11.91 3.27 -1.18
N VAL A 51 -11.20 3.81 -0.19
CA VAL A 51 -11.64 4.95 0.62
C VAL A 51 -11.52 6.26 -0.15
N LEU A 52 -10.40 6.49 -0.86
CA LEU A 52 -10.14 7.77 -1.54
C LEU A 52 -11.23 8.17 -2.54
N PRO A 53 -11.73 7.29 -3.44
CA PRO A 53 -12.76 7.68 -4.41
C PRO A 53 -14.11 7.99 -3.74
N ILE A 54 -14.44 7.30 -2.65
CA ILE A 54 -15.73 7.44 -1.96
C ILE A 54 -15.74 8.68 -1.06
N PHE A 55 -14.64 8.93 -0.36
CA PHE A 55 -14.54 9.99 0.65
C PHE A 55 -13.66 11.17 0.23
N GLY A 56 -13.24 11.23 -1.04
CA GLY A 56 -12.30 12.23 -1.54
C GLY A 56 -12.71 13.67 -1.22
N GLY A 57 -13.98 14.02 -1.47
CA GLY A 57 -14.51 15.36 -1.15
C GLY A 57 -14.42 15.68 0.34
N THR A 58 -14.92 14.79 1.20
CA THR A 58 -14.88 14.98 2.66
C THR A 58 -13.45 15.09 3.20
N ILE A 59 -12.50 14.33 2.63
CA ILE A 59 -11.08 14.42 2.99
C ILE A 59 -10.52 15.79 2.59
N ILE A 60 -10.84 16.30 1.40
CA ILE A 60 -10.40 17.60 0.91
C ILE A 60 -10.97 18.73 1.78
N ASP A 61 -12.25 18.68 2.14
CA ASP A 61 -12.90 19.69 2.99
C ASP A 61 -12.24 19.75 4.38
N MET A 62 -11.94 18.58 4.95
CA MET A 62 -11.25 18.48 6.25
C MET A 62 -9.84 19.08 6.20
N ILE A 63 -9.06 18.77 5.17
CA ILE A 63 -7.70 19.30 4.98
C ILE A 63 -7.75 20.81 4.76
N SER A 64 -8.68 21.30 3.94
CA SER A 64 -8.83 22.71 3.61
C SER A 64 -9.20 23.56 4.83
N SER A 65 -10.07 23.02 5.69
CA SER A 65 -10.43 23.63 6.98
C SER A 65 -9.24 23.69 7.94
N PHE A 66 -8.44 22.62 8.04
CA PHE A 66 -7.27 22.58 8.91
C PHE A 66 -6.13 23.51 8.45
N MET A 67 -5.97 23.66 7.14
CA MET A 67 -4.88 24.44 6.52
C MET A 67 -5.31 25.87 6.11
N ASN A 68 -6.55 26.28 6.40
CA ASN A 68 -7.13 27.58 6.01
C ASN A 68 -6.94 27.92 4.52
N LEU A 69 -7.15 26.94 3.64
CA LEU A 69 -6.92 27.13 2.20
C LEU A 69 -7.96 28.08 1.57
N PRO A 70 -7.55 28.95 0.63
CA PRO A 70 -8.47 29.85 -0.06
C PRO A 70 -9.42 29.09 -0.99
N SER A 71 -10.67 29.58 -1.07
CA SER A 71 -11.78 28.96 -1.82
C SER A 71 -11.53 28.79 -3.32
N GLN A 72 -10.57 29.51 -3.91
CA GLN A 72 -10.18 29.31 -5.31
C GLN A 72 -9.57 27.93 -5.59
N THR A 73 -9.07 27.24 -4.56
CA THR A 73 -8.46 25.92 -4.70
C THR A 73 -9.51 24.82 -4.90
N GLU A 74 -10.75 25.03 -4.44
CA GLU A 74 -11.87 24.07 -4.61
C GLU A 74 -12.23 23.86 -6.10
N ILE A 75 -12.05 24.89 -6.93
CA ILE A 75 -12.36 24.84 -8.38
C ILE A 75 -11.38 23.94 -9.14
N ILE A 76 -10.17 23.71 -8.64
CA ILE A 76 -9.14 22.89 -9.30
C ILE A 76 -9.35 21.39 -9.01
N PHE A 77 -10.06 21.06 -7.92
CA PHE A 77 -10.27 19.68 -7.47
C PHE A 77 -11.67 19.13 -7.81
N GLN A 78 -12.56 19.94 -8.43
CA GLN A 78 -13.80 19.50 -9.08
C GLN A 78 -13.53 19.00 -10.50
#